data_AF-A0A4R5XLP2-F1
#
_entry.id   AF-A0A4R5XLP2-F1
#
_cell.length_a   1.000
_cell.length_b   1.000
_cell.length_c   1.000
_cell.angle_alpha   90.00
_cell.angle_beta   90.00
_cell.angle_gamma   90.00
#
_symmetry.space_group_name_H-M   'P 1'
#
loop_
_entity.id
_entity.type
_entity.pdbx_description
1 polymer ?
#
loop_
_entity_poly.entity_id
_entity_poly.type
_entity_poly.pdbx_seq_one_letter_code
_entity_poly.pdbx_strand_id
1 'polypeptide(L)'
;MTETSGHAPSPPSDGCEECGKEVDTLEKRTFKTYEARLRACERLSRRARAWNALMISASLASLIASAAMLRNPKVYGPNGDLLWLFVAIITLAASLIISSINYSGRSRDMFLNYRKIQSLSSELEFIRVHGAVNHDHVVALKSSYDALLDESENHTTADFLSTKTSPQRTTREKLTVAASWTLDYAPWIAVILPTLLLIPPLKIVLHG
;
A
#
# COMPACT_ATOMS: atom_id res chain seq x y z
N MET A 1 -33.82 49.81 -50.00
CA MET A 1 -33.22 50.28 -48.73
C MET A 1 -34.21 50.00 -47.63
N THR A 2 -34.00 48.91 -46.88
CA THR A 2 -34.51 48.69 -45.51
C THR A 2 -33.71 47.53 -44.96
N GLU A 3 -32.87 47.84 -43.97
CA GLU A 3 -31.89 46.96 -43.33
C GLU A 3 -32.56 45.84 -42.55
N THR A 4 -32.10 44.61 -42.78
CA THR A 4 -32.36 43.46 -41.91
C THR A 4 -31.47 43.58 -40.67
N SER A 5 -32.09 43.90 -39.54
CA SER A 5 -31.49 43.87 -38.20
C SER A 5 -30.95 42.46 -37.90
N GLY A 6 -29.62 42.33 -37.93
CA GLY A 6 -28.92 41.13 -37.51
C GLY A 6 -28.92 41.04 -35.98
N HIS A 7 -29.66 40.06 -35.46
CA HIS A 7 -29.53 39.62 -34.08
C HIS A 7 -28.18 38.92 -33.92
N ALA A 8 -27.21 39.59 -33.31
CA ALA A 8 -25.90 39.00 -33.01
C ALA A 8 -26.06 37.91 -31.92
N PRO A 9 -25.52 36.70 -32.11
CA PRO A 9 -25.46 35.72 -31.04
C PRO A 9 -24.54 36.25 -29.93
N SER A 10 -25.07 36.34 -28.72
CA SER A 10 -24.31 36.61 -27.51
C SER A 10 -23.16 35.60 -27.35
N PRO A 11 -21.94 36.04 -26.98
CA PRO A 11 -20.80 35.14 -26.81
C PRO A 11 -21.02 34.19 -25.63
N PRO A 12 -20.51 32.95 -25.68
CA PRO A 12 -20.62 31.98 -24.60
C PRO A 12 -19.59 32.32 -23.50
N SER A 13 -19.91 33.26 -22.61
CA SER A 13 -19.06 33.63 -21.48
C SER A 13 -19.09 32.61 -20.33
N ASP A 14 -20.09 31.72 -20.31
CA ASP A 14 -20.34 30.83 -19.17
C ASP A 14 -19.42 29.59 -19.16
N GLY A 15 -18.87 29.21 -20.32
CA GLY A 15 -18.03 28.00 -20.46
C GLY A 15 -16.65 28.10 -19.78
N CYS A 16 -16.06 29.29 -19.69
CA CYS A 16 -14.73 29.48 -19.07
C CYS A 16 -14.79 29.42 -17.54
N GLU A 17 -15.86 29.92 -16.92
CA GLU A 17 -15.99 29.91 -15.45
C GLU A 17 -16.35 28.50 -14.92
N GLU A 18 -17.16 27.75 -15.67
CA GLU A 18 -17.51 26.37 -15.34
C GLU A 18 -16.30 25.44 -15.49
N CYS A 19 -15.53 25.55 -16.59
CA CYS A 19 -14.29 24.78 -16.78
C CYS A 19 -13.27 25.04 -15.66
N GLY A 20 -13.15 26.28 -15.17
CA GLY A 20 -12.27 26.61 -14.05
C GLY A 20 -12.66 25.90 -12.74
N LYS A 21 -13.96 25.82 -12.44
CA LYS A 21 -14.49 25.10 -11.26
C LYS A 21 -14.30 23.58 -11.37
N GLU A 22 -14.45 23.03 -12.57
CA GLU A 22 -14.19 21.61 -12.84
C GLU A 22 -12.72 21.26 -12.63
N VAL A 23 -11.79 22.08 -13.13
CA VAL A 23 -10.35 21.89 -12.92
C VAL A 23 -9.97 21.96 -11.45
N ASP A 24 -10.48 22.92 -10.68
CA ASP A 24 -10.23 23.01 -9.23
C ASP A 24 -10.77 21.78 -8.46
N THR A 25 -11.94 21.29 -8.87
CA THR A 25 -12.51 20.06 -8.28
C THR A 25 -11.67 18.83 -8.62
N LEU A 26 -11.20 18.73 -9.87
CA LEU A 26 -10.39 17.63 -10.35
C LEU A 26 -8.99 17.64 -9.72
N GLU A 27 -8.37 18.81 -9.55
CA GLU A 27 -7.10 19.00 -8.83
C GLU A 27 -7.21 18.44 -7.41
N LYS A 28 -8.20 18.91 -6.63
CA LYS A 28 -8.41 18.47 -5.24
C LYS A 28 -8.65 16.96 -5.14
N ARG A 29 -9.39 16.39 -6.09
CA ARG A 29 -9.67 14.95 -6.13
C ARG A 29 -8.42 14.14 -6.48
N THR A 30 -7.67 14.60 -7.47
CA THR A 30 -6.41 13.96 -7.93
C THR A 30 -5.37 13.99 -6.81
N PHE A 31 -5.20 15.12 -6.12
CA PHE A 31 -4.30 15.27 -4.99
C PHE A 31 -4.66 14.33 -3.82
N LYS A 32 -5.94 14.26 -3.43
CA LYS A 32 -6.40 13.32 -2.38
C LYS A 32 -6.15 11.86 -2.77
N THR A 33 -6.35 11.53 -4.05
CA THR A 33 -6.10 10.18 -4.58
C THR A 33 -4.62 9.84 -4.51
N TYR A 34 -3.77 10.80 -4.89
CA TYR A 34 -2.31 10.68 -4.79
C TYR A 34 -1.88 10.37 -3.35
N GLU A 35 -2.33 11.14 -2.36
CA GLU A 35 -1.97 10.91 -0.96
C GLU A 35 -2.43 9.53 -0.46
N ALA A 36 -3.65 9.12 -0.80
CA ALA A 36 -4.19 7.82 -0.40
C ALA A 36 -3.39 6.66 -1.01
N ARG A 37 -3.03 6.75 -2.29
CA ARG A 37 -2.24 5.71 -2.99
C ARG A 37 -0.78 5.69 -2.52
N LEU A 38 -0.20 6.84 -2.18
CA LEU A 38 1.13 6.90 -1.55
C LEU A 38 1.16 6.09 -0.25
N ARG A 39 0.16 6.27 0.62
CA ARG A 39 0.10 5.52 1.89
C ARG A 39 -0.18 4.04 1.71
N ALA A 40 -1.01 3.69 0.72
CA ALA A 40 -1.21 2.29 0.33
C ALA A 40 0.11 1.64 -0.12
N CYS A 41 0.91 2.34 -0.94
CA CYS A 41 2.24 1.91 -1.38
C CYS A 41 3.19 1.70 -0.20
N GLU A 42 3.27 2.67 0.72
CA GLU A 42 4.11 2.55 1.92
C GLU A 42 3.70 1.36 2.80
N ARG A 43 2.40 1.15 3.01
CA ARG A 43 1.88 0.01 3.77
C ARG A 43 2.26 -1.32 3.13
N LEU A 44 2.02 -1.47 1.82
CA LEU A 44 2.39 -2.68 1.09
C LEU A 44 3.89 -2.94 1.17
N SER A 45 4.71 -1.89 1.04
CA SER A 45 6.17 -1.97 1.18
C SER A 45 6.61 -2.38 2.60
N ARG A 46 5.97 -1.84 3.64
CA ARG A 46 6.22 -2.23 5.04
C ARG A 46 5.87 -3.70 5.28
N ARG A 47 4.71 -4.15 4.79
CA ARG A 47 4.28 -5.56 4.88
C ARG A 47 5.25 -6.50 4.18
N ALA A 48 5.68 -6.14 2.97
CA ALA A 48 6.67 -6.93 2.22
C ALA A 48 7.97 -7.10 3.03
N ARG A 49 8.50 -6.02 3.60
CA ARG A 49 9.70 -6.08 4.44
C ARG A 49 9.50 -6.91 5.71
N ALA A 50 8.37 -6.74 6.41
CA ALA A 50 8.07 -7.44 7.65
C ALA A 50 7.96 -8.96 7.44
N TRP A 51 7.23 -9.40 6.41
CA TRP A 51 7.09 -10.82 6.09
C TRP A 51 8.40 -11.45 5.59
N ASN A 52 9.18 -10.72 4.79
CA ASN A 52 10.50 -11.19 4.37
C ASN A 52 11.45 -11.33 5.57
N ALA A 53 11.46 -10.37 6.50
CA ALA A 53 12.26 -10.45 7.71
C ALA A 53 11.87 -11.65 8.59
N LEU A 54 10.56 -11.90 8.74
CA LEU A 54 10.06 -13.08 9.43
C LEU A 54 10.57 -14.37 8.79
N MET A 55 10.47 -14.50 7.46
CA MET A 55 10.93 -15.69 6.76
C MET A 55 12.44 -15.92 6.89
N ILE A 56 13.24 -14.86 6.75
CA ILE A 56 14.69 -14.94 6.95
C ILE A 56 15.01 -15.39 8.38
N SER A 57 14.34 -14.81 9.39
CA SER A 57 14.54 -15.18 10.79
C SER A 57 14.14 -16.64 11.08
N ALA A 58 13.04 -17.10 10.50
CA ALA A 58 12.55 -18.47 10.65
C ALA A 58 13.49 -19.48 9.97
N SER A 59 14.00 -19.18 8.78
CA SER A 59 14.98 -20.01 8.08
C SER A 59 16.30 -20.08 8.85
N LEU A 60 16.79 -18.94 9.36
CA LEU A 60 18.02 -18.91 10.16
C LEU A 60 17.87 -19.68 11.46
N ALA A 61 16.74 -19.53 12.16
CA ALA A 61 16.46 -20.28 13.37
C ALA A 61 16.37 -21.78 13.10
N SER A 62 15.73 -22.17 12.00
CA SER A 62 15.62 -23.57 11.58
C SER A 62 17.00 -24.17 11.27
N LEU A 63 17.90 -23.41 10.64
CA LEU A 63 19.27 -23.83 10.34
C LEU A 63 20.07 -24.06 11.63
N ILE A 64 20.07 -23.10 12.56
CA ILE A 64 20.80 -23.20 13.83
C ILE A 64 20.25 -24.36 14.67
N ALA A 65 18.93 -24.50 14.75
CA ALA A 65 18.29 -25.60 15.46
C ALA A 65 18.66 -26.96 14.86
N SER A 66 18.66 -27.09 13.52
CA SER A 66 19.08 -28.31 12.83
C SER A 66 20.54 -28.66 13.14
N ALA A 67 21.44 -27.67 13.08
CA ALA A 67 22.85 -27.86 13.43
C ALA A 67 23.04 -28.29 14.91
N ALA A 68 22.25 -27.74 15.83
CA ALA A 68 22.28 -28.13 17.24
C ALA A 68 21.79 -29.56 17.46
N MET A 69 20.75 -29.99 16.73
CA MET A 69 20.23 -31.36 16.79
C MET A 69 21.24 -32.39 16.26
N LEU A 70 22.09 -32.03 15.29
CA LEU A 70 23.20 -32.89 14.86
C LEU A 70 24.18 -33.17 16.00
N ARG A 71 24.49 -32.18 16.84
CA ARG A 71 25.41 -32.34 17.98
C ARG A 71 24.73 -33.05 19.16
N ASN A 72 23.47 -32.73 19.44
CA ASN A 72 22.72 -33.35 20.52
C ASN A 72 21.25 -33.62 20.06
N PRO A 73 20.93 -34.87 19.69
CA PRO A 73 19.61 -35.21 19.16
C PRO A 73 18.45 -34.93 20.13
N LYS A 74 18.72 -34.82 21.43
CA LYS A 74 17.70 -34.65 22.48
C LYS A 74 17.48 -33.20 22.90
N VAL A 75 18.01 -32.21 22.16
CA VAL A 75 17.85 -30.76 22.46
C VAL A 75 16.39 -30.36 22.64
N TYR A 76 15.49 -30.92 21.81
CA TYR A 76 14.05 -30.66 21.86
C TYR A 76 13.24 -31.85 22.41
N GLY A 77 13.89 -32.77 23.13
CA GLY A 77 13.28 -33.98 23.67
C GLY A 77 13.28 -35.17 22.71
N PRO A 78 12.64 -36.30 23.09
CA PRO A 78 12.74 -37.58 22.36
C PRO A 78 12.09 -37.56 20.97
N ASN A 79 11.15 -36.64 20.72
CA ASN A 79 10.46 -36.48 19.43
C ASN A 79 10.80 -35.12 18.77
N GLY A 80 11.98 -34.57 19.06
CA GLY A 80 12.43 -33.29 18.52
C GLY A 80 12.40 -33.23 16.98
N ASP A 81 12.80 -34.33 16.32
CA ASP A 81 12.81 -34.47 14.87
C ASP A 81 11.41 -34.29 14.25
N LEU A 82 10.39 -34.90 14.88
CA LEU A 82 9.01 -34.82 14.42
C LEU A 82 8.45 -33.41 14.59
N LEU A 83 8.74 -32.76 15.72
CA LEU A 83 8.34 -31.38 15.98
C LEU A 83 8.96 -30.43 14.94
N TRP A 84 10.24 -30.61 14.62
CA TRP A 84 10.94 -29.77 13.63
C TRP A 84 10.44 -29.99 12.20
N LEU A 85 10.06 -31.23 11.86
CA LEU A 85 9.37 -31.52 10.59
C LEU A 85 8.08 -30.72 10.45
N PHE A 86 7.22 -30.68 11.49
CA PHE A 86 5.99 -29.90 11.45
C PHE A 86 6.24 -28.39 11.31
N VAL A 87 7.23 -27.86 12.04
CA VAL A 87 7.63 -26.45 11.93
C VAL A 87 8.11 -26.13 10.50
N ALA A 88 8.90 -27.01 9.89
CA ALA A 88 9.35 -26.85 8.51
C ALA A 88 8.19 -26.84 7.51
N ILE A 89 7.23 -27.76 7.66
CA ILE A 89 6.03 -27.83 6.81
C ILE A 89 5.20 -26.53 6.93
N ILE A 90 4.96 -26.05 8.14
CA ILE A 90 4.20 -24.82 8.38
C ILE A 90 4.94 -23.61 7.79
N THR A 91 6.26 -23.54 7.98
CA THR A 91 7.09 -22.45 7.42
C THR A 91 7.06 -22.46 5.89
N LEU A 92 7.11 -23.63 5.27
CA LEU A 92 6.98 -23.79 3.82
C LEU A 92 5.59 -23.35 3.32
N ALA A 93 4.51 -23.80 3.97
CA ALA A 93 3.17 -23.39 3.58
C ALA A 93 2.99 -21.86 3.69
N ALA A 94 3.51 -21.26 4.77
CA ALA A 94 3.50 -19.81 4.94
C ALA A 94 4.31 -19.08 3.86
N SER A 95 5.45 -19.61 3.42
CA SER A 95 6.27 -18.97 2.38
C SER A 95 5.58 -18.96 1.03
N LEU A 96 4.88 -20.04 0.68
CA LEU A 96 4.07 -20.10 -0.53
C LEU A 96 2.91 -19.10 -0.49
N ILE A 97 2.19 -18.99 0.63
CA ILE A 97 1.10 -18.03 0.79
C ILE A 97 1.61 -16.58 0.63
N ILE A 98 2.70 -16.22 1.32
CA ILE A 98 3.26 -14.86 1.24
C ILE A 98 3.74 -14.55 -0.17
N SER A 99 4.39 -15.51 -0.83
CA SER A 99 4.82 -15.38 -2.22
C SER A 99 3.63 -15.15 -3.14
N SER A 100 2.54 -15.90 -2.96
CA SER A 100 1.30 -15.75 -3.72
C SER A 100 0.62 -14.39 -3.54
N ILE A 101 0.65 -13.80 -2.34
CA ILE A 101 0.06 -12.46 -2.10
C ILE A 101 0.83 -11.36 -2.84
N ASN A 102 2.12 -11.57 -3.13
CA ASN A 102 2.98 -10.69 -3.92
C ASN A 102 2.94 -9.22 -3.47
N TYR A 103 3.18 -8.96 -2.18
CA TYR A 103 3.20 -7.61 -1.63
C TYR A 103 4.21 -6.68 -2.34
N SER A 104 5.35 -7.23 -2.77
CA SER A 104 6.38 -6.46 -3.49
C SER A 104 5.89 -5.98 -4.86
N GLY A 105 5.34 -6.88 -5.68
CA GLY A 105 4.77 -6.53 -6.98
C GLY A 105 3.66 -5.50 -6.85
N ARG A 106 2.71 -5.72 -5.93
CA ARG A 106 1.62 -4.78 -5.67
C ARG A 106 2.11 -3.41 -5.20
N SER A 107 3.16 -3.36 -4.38
CA SER A 107 3.76 -2.10 -3.94
C SER A 107 4.40 -1.32 -5.10
N ARG A 108 5.07 -2.03 -6.02
CA ARG A 108 5.68 -1.44 -7.22
C ARG A 108 4.61 -0.91 -8.17
N ASP A 109 3.55 -1.68 -8.41
CA ASP A 109 2.49 -1.27 -9.34
C ASP A 109 1.74 -0.05 -8.78
N MET A 110 1.49 -0.02 -7.46
CA MET A 110 0.97 1.17 -6.77
C MET A 110 1.93 2.35 -6.85
N PHE A 111 3.25 2.12 -6.76
CA PHE A 111 4.28 3.15 -6.88
C PHE A 111 4.23 3.84 -8.25
N LEU A 112 4.21 3.06 -9.33
CA LEU A 112 4.13 3.58 -10.69
C LEU A 112 2.84 4.37 -10.89
N ASN A 113 1.73 3.84 -10.37
CA ASN A 113 0.43 4.46 -10.54
C ASN A 113 0.28 5.78 -9.78
N TYR A 114 0.71 5.89 -8.51
CA TYR A 114 0.62 7.17 -7.80
C TYR A 114 1.54 8.23 -8.43
N ARG A 115 2.67 7.84 -9.03
CA ARG A 115 3.57 8.77 -9.75
C ARG A 115 2.91 9.37 -10.98
N LYS A 116 2.13 8.58 -11.72
CA LYS A 116 1.31 9.07 -12.84
C LYS A 116 0.26 10.07 -12.37
N ILE A 117 -0.43 9.78 -11.26
CA ILE A 117 -1.41 10.70 -10.66
C ILE A 117 -0.75 11.98 -10.16
N GLN A 118 0.44 11.88 -9.58
CA GLN A 118 1.21 13.05 -9.16
C GLN A 118 1.52 13.96 -10.36
N SER A 119 1.98 13.37 -11.47
CA SER A 119 2.22 14.11 -12.71
C SER A 119 0.96 14.82 -13.20
N LEU A 120 -0.19 14.13 -13.21
CA LEU A 120 -1.47 14.70 -13.60
C LEU A 120 -1.91 15.84 -12.65
N SER A 121 -1.68 15.69 -11.35
CA SER A 121 -1.97 16.73 -10.36
C SER A 121 -1.14 17.98 -10.60
N SER A 122 0.16 17.83 -10.91
CA SER A 122 1.04 18.96 -11.23
C SER A 122 0.65 19.65 -12.54
N GLU A 123 0.18 18.89 -13.53
CA GLU A 123 -0.36 19.43 -14.78
C GLU A 123 -1.63 20.25 -14.53
N LEU A 124 -2.56 19.74 -13.72
CA LEU A 124 -3.77 20.45 -13.31
C LEU A 124 -3.45 21.74 -12.52
N GLU A 125 -2.47 21.69 -11.62
CA GLU A 125 -2.00 22.86 -10.87
C GLU A 125 -1.45 23.93 -11.81
N PHE A 126 -0.64 23.54 -12.79
CA PHE A 126 -0.11 24.46 -13.80
C PHE A 126 -1.21 25.13 -14.61
N ILE A 127 -2.18 24.34 -15.10
CA ILE A 127 -3.33 24.82 -15.87
C ILE A 127 -4.19 25.79 -15.05
N ARG A 128 -4.44 25.49 -13.78
CA ARG A 128 -5.20 26.35 -12.88
C ARG A 128 -4.56 27.73 -12.70
N VAL A 129 -3.23 27.80 -12.65
CA VAL A 129 -2.49 29.05 -12.40
C VAL A 129 -2.25 29.86 -13.69
N HIS A 130 -2.07 29.21 -14.85
CA HIS A 130 -1.57 29.87 -16.06
C HIS A 130 -2.46 29.74 -17.31
N GLY A 131 -3.51 28.92 -17.28
CA GLY A 131 -4.21 28.48 -18.50
C GLY A 131 -5.59 29.10 -18.72
N ALA A 132 -5.89 29.46 -19.98
CA ALA A 132 -7.26 29.49 -20.48
C ALA A 132 -7.66 28.04 -20.80
N VAL A 133 -8.68 27.53 -20.10
CA VAL A 133 -9.06 26.11 -20.17
C VAL A 133 -10.18 25.93 -21.18
N ASN A 134 -9.95 25.07 -22.18
CA ASN A 134 -11.02 24.60 -23.07
C ASN A 134 -11.69 23.35 -22.47
N HIS A 135 -13.00 23.20 -22.70
CA HIS A 135 -13.78 22.07 -22.22
C HIS A 135 -13.21 20.72 -22.68
N ASP A 136 -12.78 20.61 -23.94
CA ASP A 136 -12.18 19.38 -24.49
C ASP A 136 -10.93 18.94 -23.72
N HIS A 137 -10.14 19.91 -23.23
CA HIS A 137 -8.96 19.64 -22.40
C HIS A 137 -9.34 19.08 -21.03
N VAL A 138 -10.40 19.60 -20.41
CA VAL A 138 -10.91 19.09 -19.12
C VAL A 138 -11.41 17.65 -19.26
N VAL A 139 -12.15 17.37 -20.34
CA VAL A 139 -12.64 16.03 -20.65
C VAL A 139 -11.49 15.04 -20.83
N ALA A 140 -10.42 15.44 -21.54
CA ALA A 140 -9.23 14.61 -21.72
C ALA A 140 -8.49 14.33 -20.39
N LEU A 141 -8.35 15.34 -19.52
CA LEU A 141 -7.73 15.20 -18.20
C LEU A 141 -8.55 14.27 -17.30
N LYS A 142 -9.87 14.40 -17.32
CA LYS A 142 -10.79 13.52 -16.58
C LYS A 142 -10.71 12.08 -17.07
N SER A 143 -10.72 11.87 -18.38
CA SER A 143 -10.56 10.52 -18.96
C SER A 143 -9.20 9.90 -18.58
N SER A 144 -8.14 10.71 -18.55
CA SER A 144 -6.81 10.25 -18.12
C SER A 144 -6.80 9.89 -16.63
N TYR A 145 -7.45 10.69 -15.79
CA TYR A 145 -7.63 10.38 -14.38
C TYR A 145 -8.41 9.08 -14.15
N ASP A 146 -9.53 8.89 -14.85
CA ASP A 146 -10.35 7.68 -14.73
C ASP A 146 -9.58 6.43 -15.21
N ALA A 147 -8.82 6.53 -16.31
CA ALA A 147 -7.94 5.45 -16.76
C ALA A 147 -6.85 5.10 -15.72
N LEU A 148 -6.29 6.11 -15.05
CA LEU A 148 -5.35 5.88 -13.94
C LEU A 148 -6.01 5.27 -12.72
N LEU A 149 -7.31 5.52 -12.49
CA LEU A 149 -8.05 4.88 -11.41
C LEU A 149 -8.21 3.38 -11.66
N ASP A 150 -8.48 2.98 -12.90
CA ASP A 150 -8.72 1.58 -13.29
C ASP A 150 -7.43 0.73 -13.36
N GLU A 151 -6.26 1.36 -13.54
CA GLU A 151 -4.98 0.65 -13.71
C GLU A 151 -4.46 -0.04 -12.44
N SER A 152 -4.79 0.46 -11.24
CA SER A 152 -4.22 -0.07 -9.98
C SER A 152 -5.26 -0.46 -8.95
N GLU A 153 -4.87 -1.41 -8.09
CA GLU A 153 -5.67 -1.81 -6.95
C GLU A 153 -6.12 -0.59 -6.15
N ASN A 154 -7.37 -0.60 -5.70
CA ASN A 154 -7.90 0.50 -4.93
C ASN A 154 -7.22 0.58 -3.55
N HIS A 155 -6.99 1.80 -3.07
CA HIS A 155 -6.55 2.03 -1.71
C HIS A 155 -7.63 1.54 -0.73
N THR A 156 -7.23 1.07 0.46
CA THR A 156 -8.24 0.60 1.43
C THR A 156 -8.81 1.78 2.21
N THR A 157 -9.98 1.57 2.83
CA THR A 157 -10.59 2.56 3.73
C THR A 157 -9.63 3.00 4.84
N ALA A 158 -8.77 2.10 5.33
CA ALA A 158 -7.77 2.45 6.34
C ALA A 158 -6.69 3.41 5.81
N ASP A 159 -6.28 3.27 4.54
CA ASP A 159 -5.31 4.20 3.91
C ASP A 159 -5.89 5.60 3.80
N PHE A 160 -7.14 5.69 3.32
CA PHE A 160 -7.86 6.95 3.20
C PHE A 160 -8.17 7.60 4.56
N LEU A 161 -8.57 6.81 5.55
CA LEU A 161 -8.82 7.33 6.89
C LEU A 161 -7.54 7.83 7.54
N SER A 162 -6.40 7.20 7.25
CA SER A 162 -5.12 7.66 7.76
C SER A 162 -4.80 9.07 7.26
N THR A 163 -5.12 9.42 6.00
CA THR A 163 -4.81 10.75 5.41
C THR A 163 -5.63 11.88 6.02
N LYS A 164 -6.82 11.57 6.54
CA LYS A 164 -7.63 12.54 7.27
C LYS A 164 -7.09 12.78 8.68
N THR A 165 -6.52 13.95 8.92
CA THR A 165 -6.23 14.50 10.27
C THR A 165 -7.53 15.03 10.89
N SER A 166 -8.51 14.15 11.17
CA SER A 166 -9.73 14.58 11.86
C SER A 166 -9.70 14.19 13.34
N PRO A 167 -9.88 15.15 14.28
CA PRO A 167 -10.00 14.86 15.71
C PRO A 167 -11.29 14.09 16.06
N GLN A 168 -12.25 13.99 15.14
CA GLN A 168 -13.56 13.35 15.32
C GLN A 168 -13.72 12.08 14.45
N ARG A 169 -12.73 11.19 14.43
CA ARG A 169 -12.93 9.84 13.89
C ARG A 169 -13.95 9.07 14.75
N THR A 170 -14.90 8.43 14.10
CA THR A 170 -15.85 7.52 14.76
C THR A 170 -15.12 6.30 15.35
N THR A 171 -15.72 5.65 16.35
CA THR A 171 -15.14 4.45 16.98
C THR A 171 -14.84 3.34 15.96
N ARG A 172 -15.70 3.19 14.95
CA ARG A 172 -15.53 2.20 13.87
C ARG A 172 -14.32 2.52 12.98
N GLU A 173 -14.12 3.78 12.62
CA GLU A 173 -12.96 4.22 11.83
C GLU A 173 -11.65 4.02 12.61
N LYS A 174 -11.63 4.34 13.91
CA LYS A 174 -10.48 4.06 14.78
C LYS A 174 -10.16 2.57 14.83
N LEU A 175 -11.18 1.71 14.94
CA LEU A 175 -11.02 0.26 14.93
C LEU A 175 -10.44 -0.23 13.59
N THR A 176 -10.91 0.28 12.45
CA THR A 176 -10.38 -0.13 11.13
C THR A 176 -8.91 0.22 10.95
N VAL A 177 -8.47 1.38 11.42
CA VAL A 177 -7.06 1.78 11.40
C VAL A 177 -6.25 0.94 12.38
N ALA A 178 -6.77 0.69 13.59
CA ALA A 178 -6.08 -0.16 14.58
C ALA A 178 -5.91 -1.60 14.07
N ALA A 179 -6.94 -2.17 13.44
CA ALA A 179 -6.88 -3.50 12.83
C ALA A 179 -5.91 -3.56 11.64
N SER A 180 -5.71 -2.47 10.89
CA SER A 180 -4.68 -2.47 9.84
C SER A 180 -3.27 -2.45 10.43
N TRP A 181 -3.08 -1.81 11.60
CA TRP A 181 -1.79 -1.81 12.31
C TRP A 181 -1.44 -3.21 12.83
N THR A 182 -2.40 -3.97 13.37
CA THR A 182 -2.09 -5.33 13.85
C THR A 182 -1.55 -6.21 12.73
N LEU A 183 -2.10 -6.13 11.52
CA LEU A 183 -1.58 -6.85 10.35
C LEU A 183 -0.20 -6.37 9.89
N ASP A 184 0.13 -5.09 10.11
CA ASP A 184 1.43 -4.52 9.75
C ASP A 184 2.54 -4.94 10.73
N TYR A 185 2.21 -5.08 12.03
CA TYR A 185 3.17 -5.38 13.09
C TYR A 185 3.20 -6.85 13.52
N ALA A 186 2.17 -7.64 13.22
CA ALA A 186 2.12 -9.06 13.55
C ALA A 186 3.35 -9.84 13.07
N PRO A 187 3.89 -9.63 11.85
CA PRO A 187 5.09 -10.34 11.42
C PRO A 187 6.32 -9.98 12.24
N TRP A 188 6.45 -8.72 12.71
CA TRP A 188 7.56 -8.29 13.57
C TRP A 188 7.50 -8.92 14.96
N ILE A 189 6.30 -9.07 15.52
CA ILE A 189 6.11 -9.80 16.77
C ILE A 189 6.42 -11.28 16.54
N ALA A 190 5.99 -11.84 15.41
CA ALA A 190 6.24 -13.23 15.07
C ALA A 190 7.73 -13.55 14.87
N VAL A 191 8.59 -12.58 14.55
CA VAL A 191 10.07 -12.77 14.50
C VAL A 191 10.64 -13.19 15.85
N ILE A 192 9.97 -12.85 16.95
CA ILE A 192 10.38 -13.24 18.30
C ILE A 192 10.19 -14.75 18.50
N LEU A 193 9.22 -15.38 17.83
CA LEU A 193 8.94 -16.81 18.01
C LEU A 193 10.11 -17.70 17.52
N PRO A 194 10.68 -17.53 16.31
CA PRO A 194 11.91 -18.19 15.89
C PRO A 194 13.10 -17.94 16.82
N THR A 195 13.26 -16.73 17.37
CA THR A 195 14.39 -16.43 18.26
C THR A 195 14.23 -17.06 19.64
N LEU A 196 13.01 -17.15 20.17
CA LEU A 196 12.72 -17.90 21.39
C LEU A 196 13.00 -19.40 21.22
N LEU A 197 12.71 -19.97 20.04
CA LEU A 197 13.02 -21.36 19.72
C LEU A 197 14.53 -21.66 19.75
N LEU A 198 15.40 -20.64 19.65
CA LEU A 198 16.85 -20.80 19.76
C LEU A 198 17.39 -20.83 21.21
N ILE A 199 16.55 -20.57 22.22
CA ILE A 199 17.00 -20.55 23.62
C ILE A 199 17.55 -21.92 24.08
N PRO A 200 16.88 -23.08 23.84
CA PRO A 200 17.39 -24.38 24.23
C PRO A 200 18.76 -24.73 23.62
N PRO A 201 19.00 -24.61 22.30
CA PRO A 201 20.31 -24.91 21.73
C PRO A 201 21.41 -23.94 22.20
N LEU A 202 21.10 -22.65 22.39
CA LEU A 202 22.07 -21.67 22.94
C LEU A 202 22.52 -22.02 24.35
N LYS A 203 21.61 -22.46 25.23
CA LYS A 203 21.97 -22.87 26.59
C LYS A 203 22.93 -24.07 26.60
N ILE A 204 22.69 -25.04 25.72
CA ILE A 204 23.51 -26.26 25.59
C ILE A 204 24.90 -25.92 25.06
N VAL A 205 25.02 -25.00 24.09
CA VAL A 205 26.32 -24.55 23.57
C VAL A 205 27.11 -23.75 24.61
N LEU A 206 26.44 -22.91 25.41
CA LEU A 206 27.10 -22.04 26.40
C LEU A 206 27.50 -22.75 27.69
N HIS A 207 26.84 -23.86 28.06
CA HIS A 207 27.09 -24.59 29.32
C HIS A 207 27.63 -26.02 29.10
N GLY A 208 27.93 -26.41 27.86
CA GLY A 208 28.45 -27.73 27.47
C GLY A 208 29.76 -27.66 26.70
#